data_AF-A0A158NKY2-F1
#
_entry.id   AF-A0A158NKY2-F1
#
_cell.length_a   1.000
_cell.length_b   1.000
_cell.length_c   1.000
_cell.angle_alpha   90.00
_cell.angle_beta   90.00
_cell.angle_gamma   90.00
#
_symmetry.space_group_name_H-M   'P 1'
#
loop_
_entity.id
_entity.type
_entity.pdbx_description
1 polymer ?
#
loop_
_entity_poly.entity_id
_entity_poly.type
_entity_poly.pdbx_seq_one_letter_code
_entity_poly.pdbx_strand_id
1 'polypeptide(L)'
;MGDRPMSIVRRMEHERERMLGMTDEERAWRKKWLDAQKLAPEEPVYPKGYYEAMYNPIRRFYMTPMNKFENILAPVIGKFSANVTRHFISKMAMSIVAFYGIYYYMKYNRMNWTKNGGWKITMSRTKMYPDTKDLDALYRTKGNQFYVNGFDKSPI
;
A
#
# COMPACT_ATOMS: atom_id res chain seq x y z
N MET A 1 1.84 -20.84 -35.75
CA MET A 1 1.30 -19.69 -35.00
C MET A 1 1.02 -20.12 -33.56
N GLY A 2 1.97 -19.97 -32.63
CA GLY A 2 1.78 -20.42 -31.24
C GLY A 2 2.72 -19.78 -30.22
N ASP A 3 3.57 -18.86 -30.63
CA ASP A 3 4.75 -18.43 -29.86
C ASP A 3 4.48 -17.22 -28.93
N ARG A 4 3.27 -16.65 -28.97
CA ARG A 4 2.91 -15.47 -28.18
C ARG A 4 1.74 -15.78 -27.24
N PRO A 5 1.83 -15.43 -25.94
CA PRO A 5 0.71 -15.58 -25.02
C PRO A 5 -0.48 -14.77 -25.54
N MET A 6 -1.66 -15.40 -25.61
CA MET A 6 -2.90 -14.72 -25.99
C MET A 6 -3.59 -14.15 -24.76
N SER A 7 -4.02 -12.89 -24.82
CA SER A 7 -4.89 -12.31 -23.80
C SER A 7 -6.35 -12.75 -24.01
N ILE A 8 -7.16 -12.73 -22.95
CA ILE A 8 -8.59 -13.03 -23.01
C ILE A 8 -9.29 -12.10 -24.03
N VAL A 9 -8.92 -10.82 -24.01
CA VAL A 9 -9.48 -9.76 -24.87
C VAL A 9 -8.94 -9.87 -26.32
N ARG A 10 -7.67 -10.25 -26.51
CA ARG A 10 -6.98 -10.38 -27.82
C ARG A 10 -7.24 -9.16 -28.73
N ARG A 11 -7.63 -9.38 -29.99
CA ARG A 11 -7.86 -8.32 -31.00
C ARG A 11 -8.98 -7.33 -30.63
N MET A 12 -9.79 -7.62 -29.60
CA MET A 12 -10.81 -6.68 -29.12
C MET A 12 -10.22 -5.52 -28.30
N GLU A 13 -8.95 -5.63 -27.89
CA GLU A 13 -8.24 -4.60 -27.14
C GLU A 13 -7.85 -3.41 -28.03
N HIS A 14 -7.61 -3.67 -29.32
CA HIS A 14 -7.21 -2.66 -30.29
C HIS A 14 -8.20 -2.58 -31.46
N GLU A 15 -8.80 -1.41 -31.66
CA GLU A 15 -9.84 -1.21 -32.68
C GLU A 15 -9.36 -1.53 -34.10
N ARG A 16 -8.09 -1.25 -34.42
CA ARG A 16 -7.50 -1.59 -35.74
C ARG A 16 -7.49 -3.09 -36.00
N GLU A 17 -7.15 -3.88 -34.98
CA GLU A 17 -7.14 -5.35 -35.10
C GLU A 17 -8.56 -5.92 -35.08
N ARG A 18 -9.48 -5.28 -34.37
CA ARG A 18 -10.90 -5.61 -34.39
C ARG A 18 -11.51 -5.49 -35.79
N MET A 19 -11.16 -4.42 -36.52
CA MET A 19 -11.67 -4.17 -37.87
C MET A 19 -11.17 -5.19 -38.91
N LEU A 20 -9.99 -5.77 -38.70
CA LEU A 20 -9.43 -6.82 -39.58
C LEU A 20 -10.15 -8.17 -39.44
N GLY A 21 -10.95 -8.35 -38.38
CA GLY A 21 -11.64 -9.61 -38.11
C GLY A 21 -10.69 -10.73 -37.70
N MET A 22 -11.19 -11.96 -37.74
CA MET A 22 -10.44 -13.17 -37.37
C MET A 22 -10.69 -14.25 -38.42
N THR A 23 -9.64 -14.92 -38.89
CA THR A 23 -9.79 -16.03 -39.85
C THR A 23 -10.49 -17.22 -39.19
N ASP A 24 -11.03 -18.14 -39.99
CA ASP A 24 -11.70 -19.33 -39.47
C ASP A 24 -10.73 -20.23 -38.67
N GLU A 25 -9.49 -20.34 -39.12
CA GLU A 25 -8.42 -21.06 -38.41
C GLU A 25 -8.09 -20.41 -37.06
N GLU A 26 -7.97 -19.08 -37.03
CA GLU A 26 -7.73 -18.34 -35.80
C GLU A 26 -8.90 -18.45 -34.81
N ARG A 27 -10.15 -18.55 -35.30
CA ARG A 27 -11.34 -18.78 -34.49
C ARG A 27 -11.37 -20.18 -33.90
N ALA A 28 -11.04 -21.20 -34.70
CA ALA A 28 -10.93 -22.57 -34.22
C ALA A 28 -9.85 -22.70 -33.13
N TRP A 29 -8.69 -22.05 -33.33
CA TRP A 29 -7.64 -22.00 -32.31
C TRP A 29 -8.09 -21.24 -31.05
N ARG A 30 -8.76 -20.10 -31.19
CA ARG A 30 -9.30 -19.34 -30.05
C ARG A 30 -10.31 -20.16 -29.25
N LYS A 31 -11.17 -20.93 -29.92
CA LYS A 31 -12.13 -21.81 -29.24
C LYS A 31 -11.40 -22.84 -28.37
N LYS A 32 -10.38 -23.51 -28.92
CA LYS A 32 -9.55 -24.47 -28.16
C LYS A 32 -8.84 -23.79 -26.98
N TRP A 33 -8.28 -22.61 -27.19
CA TRP A 33 -7.57 -21.87 -26.14
C TRP A 33 -8.51 -21.41 -25.01
N LEU A 34 -9.68 -20.87 -25.34
CA LEU A 34 -10.68 -20.44 -24.34
C LEU A 34 -11.24 -21.63 -23.54
N ASP A 35 -11.41 -22.78 -24.19
CA ASP A 35 -11.86 -23.99 -23.51
C ASP A 35 -10.80 -24.49 -22.53
N ALA A 36 -9.53 -24.40 -22.89
CA ALA A 36 -8.40 -24.72 -22.02
C ALA A 36 -8.24 -23.77 -20.81
N GLN A 37 -8.88 -22.59 -20.82
CA GLN A 37 -8.89 -21.67 -19.66
C GLN A 37 -9.96 -22.02 -18.62
N LYS A 38 -10.87 -22.97 -18.89
CA LYS A 38 -11.87 -23.39 -17.92
C LYS A 38 -11.17 -24.23 -16.84
N LEU A 39 -11.18 -23.72 -15.61
CA LEU A 39 -10.66 -24.46 -14.47
C LEU A 39 -11.52 -25.69 -14.16
N ALA A 40 -10.91 -26.71 -13.58
CA ALA A 40 -11.64 -27.85 -13.05
C ALA A 40 -12.56 -27.39 -11.91
N PRO A 41 -13.73 -28.02 -11.72
CA PRO A 41 -14.68 -27.62 -10.69
C PRO A 41 -14.14 -27.81 -9.26
N GLU A 42 -13.12 -28.63 -9.10
CA GLU A 42 -12.47 -28.90 -7.81
C GLU A 42 -11.46 -27.83 -7.41
N GLU A 43 -11.03 -26.99 -8.35
CA GLU A 43 -10.06 -25.94 -8.10
C GLU A 43 -10.74 -24.66 -7.60
N PRO A 44 -10.14 -23.94 -6.64
CA PRO A 44 -8.82 -24.15 -6.04
C PRO A 44 -8.82 -25.12 -4.85
N VAL A 45 -7.86 -26.06 -4.83
CA VAL A 45 -7.66 -27.00 -3.72
C VAL A 45 -6.74 -26.39 -2.67
N TYR A 46 -7.24 -26.20 -1.46
CA TYR A 46 -6.42 -25.81 -0.30
C TYR A 46 -6.07 -27.06 0.53
N PRO A 47 -4.78 -27.36 0.75
CA PRO A 47 -4.39 -28.51 1.58
C PRO A 47 -4.94 -28.38 3.01
N LYS A 48 -5.40 -29.49 3.58
CA LYS A 48 -5.82 -29.53 4.98
C LYS A 48 -4.63 -29.14 5.87
N GLY A 49 -4.85 -28.26 6.84
CA GLY A 49 -3.78 -27.82 7.74
C GLY A 49 -2.89 -26.71 7.18
N TYR A 50 -3.08 -26.26 5.93
CA TYR A 50 -2.20 -25.25 5.32
C TYR A 50 -2.24 -23.92 6.07
N TYR A 51 -3.44 -23.46 6.45
CA TYR A 51 -3.62 -22.25 7.24
C TYR A 51 -2.94 -22.38 8.60
N GLU A 52 -3.01 -23.57 9.19
CA GLU A 52 -2.44 -23.86 10.48
C GLU A 52 -0.92 -23.90 10.45
N ALA A 53 -0.34 -24.59 9.47
CA ALA A 53 1.11 -24.64 9.29
C ALA A 53 1.70 -23.25 8.99
N MET A 54 0.97 -22.39 8.29
CA MET A 54 1.47 -21.08 7.85
C MET A 54 1.48 -20.01 8.97
N TYR A 55 0.62 -20.15 9.98
CA TYR A 55 0.43 -19.13 11.01
C TYR A 55 0.48 -19.68 12.44
N ASN A 56 1.32 -19.04 13.26
CA ASN A 56 1.44 -19.32 14.69
C ASN A 56 0.10 -19.04 15.44
N PRO A 57 -0.20 -19.73 16.55
CA PRO A 57 -1.45 -19.55 17.31
C PRO A 57 -1.72 -18.09 17.74
N ILE A 58 -0.69 -17.38 18.21
CA ILE A 58 -0.79 -15.95 18.58
C ILE A 58 -1.22 -15.12 17.37
N ARG A 59 -0.65 -15.43 16.19
CA ARG A 59 -0.98 -14.75 14.95
C ARG A 59 -2.42 -15.01 14.51
N ARG A 60 -2.89 -16.24 14.67
CA ARG A 60 -4.29 -16.58 14.39
C ARG A 60 -5.23 -15.82 15.32
N PHE A 61 -4.92 -15.74 16.61
CA PHE A 61 -5.75 -15.06 17.61
C PHE A 61 -6.05 -13.60 17.22
N TYR A 62 -5.04 -12.77 16.97
CA TYR A 62 -5.28 -11.37 16.62
C TYR A 62 -5.81 -11.19 15.18
N MET A 63 -5.65 -12.18 14.30
CA MET A 63 -6.23 -12.15 12.95
C MET A 63 -7.71 -12.54 12.92
N THR A 64 -8.21 -13.26 13.94
CA THR A 64 -9.60 -13.74 14.00
C THR A 64 -10.68 -12.69 13.71
N PRO A 65 -10.66 -11.45 14.26
CA PRO A 65 -11.73 -10.48 13.98
C PRO A 65 -11.79 -10.10 12.50
N MET A 66 -10.64 -9.85 11.88
CA MET A 66 -10.56 -9.45 10.48
C MET A 66 -10.88 -10.62 9.54
N ASN A 67 -10.57 -11.85 9.92
CA ASN A 67 -10.97 -13.04 9.14
C ASN A 67 -12.49 -13.23 9.16
N LYS A 68 -13.16 -12.97 10.29
CA LYS A 68 -14.63 -13.00 10.37
C LYS A 68 -15.23 -11.94 9.45
N PHE A 69 -14.67 -10.73 9.45
CA PHE A 69 -15.10 -9.66 8.55
C PHE A 69 -14.96 -10.03 7.07
N GLU A 70 -13.84 -10.65 6.67
CA GLU A 70 -13.67 -11.16 5.30
C GLU A 70 -14.73 -12.20 4.94
N ASN A 71 -15.04 -13.14 5.84
CA ASN A 71 -16.03 -14.18 5.57
C ASN A 71 -17.46 -13.62 5.41
N ILE A 72 -17.78 -12.52 6.10
CA ILE A 72 -19.05 -11.81 5.93
C ILE A 72 -19.11 -11.09 4.57
N LEU A 73 -17.99 -10.52 4.11
CA LEU A 73 -17.91 -9.81 2.83
C LEU A 73 -17.81 -10.74 1.61
N ALA A 74 -17.17 -11.90 1.76
CA ALA A 74 -16.90 -12.85 0.70
C ALA A 74 -18.11 -13.20 -0.20
N PRO A 75 -19.34 -13.45 0.32
CA PRO A 75 -20.49 -13.75 -0.53
C PRO A 75 -20.98 -12.55 -1.36
N VAL A 76 -20.67 -11.32 -0.97
CA VAL A 76 -21.17 -10.11 -1.64
C VAL A 76 -20.22 -9.64 -2.75
N ILE A 77 -18.92 -9.59 -2.46
CA ILE A 77 -17.90 -9.00 -3.36
C ILE A 77 -16.93 -10.02 -3.96
N GLY A 78 -17.08 -11.31 -3.60
CA GLY A 78 -16.18 -12.38 -3.99
C GLY A 78 -14.97 -12.54 -3.05
N LYS A 79 -14.39 -13.74 -3.03
CA LYS A 79 -13.32 -14.12 -2.09
C LYS A 79 -12.04 -13.30 -2.27
N PHE A 80 -11.64 -13.04 -3.53
CA PHE A 80 -10.43 -12.27 -3.83
C PHE A 80 -10.57 -10.83 -3.34
N SER A 81 -11.65 -10.15 -3.74
CA SER A 81 -11.94 -8.78 -3.33
C SER A 81 -12.02 -8.65 -1.82
N ALA A 82 -12.74 -9.57 -1.15
CA ALA A 82 -12.86 -9.55 0.31
C ALA A 82 -11.51 -9.68 1.03
N ASN A 83 -10.60 -10.54 0.54
CA ASN A 83 -9.26 -10.69 1.11
C ASN A 83 -8.43 -9.41 0.92
N VAL A 84 -8.47 -8.80 -0.27
CA VAL A 84 -7.80 -7.51 -0.54
C VAL A 84 -8.34 -6.42 0.37
N THR A 85 -9.66 -6.29 0.50
CA THR A 85 -10.31 -5.31 1.38
C THR A 85 -9.91 -5.51 2.84
N ARG A 86 -9.94 -6.74 3.35
CA ARG A 86 -9.48 -7.07 4.71
C ARG A 86 -8.03 -6.65 4.91
N HIS A 87 -7.14 -7.00 3.98
CA HIS A 87 -5.71 -6.70 4.09
C HIS A 87 -5.47 -5.19 4.14
N PHE A 88 -6.11 -4.45 3.24
CA PHE A 88 -5.97 -3.00 3.16
C PHE A 88 -6.48 -2.30 4.42
N ILE A 89 -7.70 -2.64 4.88
CA ILE A 89 -8.28 -2.06 6.10
C ILE A 89 -7.41 -2.36 7.32
N SER A 90 -6.94 -3.61 7.46
CA SER A 90 -6.08 -4.00 8.58
C SER A 90 -4.77 -3.19 8.60
N LYS A 91 -4.15 -3.00 7.43
CA LYS A 91 -2.89 -2.26 7.29
C LYS A 91 -3.08 -0.76 7.50
N MET A 92 -4.19 -0.20 7.03
CA MET A 92 -4.55 1.20 7.26
C MET A 92 -4.85 1.48 8.73
N ALA A 93 -5.56 0.60 9.42
CA ALA A 93 -5.78 0.75 10.86
C ALA A 93 -4.45 0.75 11.64
N MET A 94 -3.54 -0.19 11.33
CA MET A 94 -2.22 -0.22 11.95
C MET A 94 -1.37 1.00 11.59
N SER A 95 -1.42 1.48 10.34
CA SER A 95 -0.66 2.67 9.93
C SER A 95 -1.15 3.91 10.67
N ILE A 96 -2.47 4.10 10.79
CA ILE A 96 -3.07 5.21 11.53
C ILE A 96 -2.58 5.23 12.98
N VAL A 97 -2.67 4.09 13.68
CA VAL A 97 -2.22 3.97 15.07
C VAL A 97 -0.72 4.29 15.19
N ALA A 98 0.10 3.76 14.28
CA ALA A 98 1.54 4.03 14.27
C ALA A 98 1.84 5.52 14.00
N PHE A 99 1.16 6.14 13.03
CA PHE A 99 1.31 7.56 12.71
C PHE A 99 0.94 8.44 13.91
N TYR A 100 -0.20 8.19 14.56
CA TYR A 100 -0.58 8.94 15.76
C TYR A 100 0.39 8.70 16.92
N GLY A 101 0.86 7.47 17.11
CA GLY A 101 1.87 7.15 18.13
C GLY A 101 3.17 7.91 17.92
N ILE A 102 3.70 7.90 16.69
CA ILE A 102 4.90 8.65 16.30
C ILE A 102 4.67 10.15 16.47
N TYR A 103 3.55 10.68 15.97
CA TYR A 103 3.22 12.10 16.07
C TYR A 103 3.14 12.55 17.53
N TYR A 104 2.42 11.81 18.37
CA TYR A 104 2.29 12.11 19.79
C TYR A 104 3.64 12.06 20.49
N TYR A 105 4.45 11.03 20.22
CA TYR A 105 5.80 10.91 20.75
C TYR A 105 6.66 12.11 20.34
N MET A 106 6.69 12.49 19.06
CA MET A 106 7.44 13.65 18.58
C MET A 106 6.96 14.97 19.17
N LYS A 107 5.65 15.12 19.44
CA LYS A 107 5.07 16.33 20.00
C LYS A 107 5.50 16.58 21.44
N TYR A 108 5.53 15.54 22.28
CA TYR A 108 5.77 15.67 23.72
C TYR A 108 7.18 15.22 24.17
N ASN A 109 7.89 14.43 23.36
CA ASN A 109 9.23 13.94 23.65
C ASN A 109 10.26 14.44 22.62
N ARG A 110 10.09 15.68 22.15
CA ARG A 110 11.12 16.33 21.33
C ARG A 110 12.34 16.63 22.19
N MET A 111 13.52 16.31 21.67
CA MET A 111 14.77 16.66 22.35
C MET A 111 14.94 18.19 22.38
N ASN A 112 15.12 18.74 23.58
CA ASN A 112 15.37 20.15 23.82
C ASN A 112 16.58 20.31 24.75
N TRP A 113 17.01 21.55 25.01
CA TRP A 113 18.18 21.81 25.86
C TRP A 113 18.04 21.29 27.31
N THR A 114 16.81 21.09 27.82
CA THR A 114 16.58 20.58 29.19
C THR A 114 16.51 19.06 29.30
N LYS A 115 16.40 18.32 28.18
CA LYS A 115 16.16 16.87 28.18
C LYS A 115 17.13 16.16 27.24
N ASN A 116 17.93 15.24 27.81
CA ASN A 116 18.92 14.44 27.07
C ASN A 116 18.31 13.19 26.39
N GLY A 117 17.09 13.27 25.87
CA GLY A 117 16.40 12.13 25.26
C GLY A 117 15.29 12.55 24.32
N GLY A 118 14.85 11.62 23.46
CA GLY A 118 13.87 11.88 22.41
C GLY A 118 14.50 12.14 21.05
N TRP A 119 13.68 12.45 20.05
CA TRP A 119 14.16 12.68 18.69
C TRP A 119 14.59 14.13 18.48
N LYS A 120 15.81 14.30 17.95
CA LYS A 120 16.32 15.60 17.49
C LYS A 120 15.83 15.85 16.06
N ILE A 121 14.96 16.84 15.91
CA ILE A 121 14.45 17.24 14.59
C ILE A 121 15.11 18.55 14.19
N THR A 122 16.06 18.46 13.25
CA THR A 122 16.70 19.60 12.58
C THR A 122 16.18 19.70 11.17
N MET A 123 15.72 20.89 10.76
CA MET A 123 15.30 21.15 9.39
C MET A 123 16.41 21.84 8.63
N SER A 124 16.69 21.36 7.41
CA SER A 124 17.55 22.08 6.48
C SER A 124 16.82 23.31 5.94
N ARG A 125 17.59 24.27 5.43
CA ARG A 125 17.04 25.44 4.73
C ARG A 125 16.36 24.99 3.44
N THR A 126 15.27 25.65 3.06
CA THR A 126 14.59 25.41 1.78
C THR A 126 15.49 25.81 0.61
N LYS A 127 15.38 25.09 -0.51
CA LYS A 127 16.10 25.45 -1.74
C LYS A 127 15.46 26.69 -2.36
N MET A 128 16.26 27.73 -2.60
CA MET A 128 15.82 28.99 -3.20
C MET A 128 16.32 29.10 -4.63
N TYR A 129 15.54 29.75 -5.48
CA TYR A 129 15.90 30.05 -6.87
C TYR A 129 15.94 31.57 -7.06
N PRO A 130 16.65 32.10 -8.08
CA PRO A 130 16.72 33.55 -8.31
C PRO A 130 15.36 34.25 -8.39
N ASP A 131 14.33 33.53 -8.85
CA ASP A 131 12.97 34.07 -9.05
C ASP A 131 12.06 33.94 -7.83
N THR A 132 12.50 33.31 -6.73
CA THR A 132 11.66 33.17 -5.53
C THR A 132 11.57 34.50 -4.78
N LYS A 133 10.40 35.15 -4.85
CA LYS A 133 10.13 36.44 -4.19
C LYS A 133 9.94 36.34 -2.68
N ASP A 134 9.57 35.16 -2.18
CA ASP A 134 9.31 34.96 -0.75
C ASP A 134 10.61 34.66 0.02
N LEU A 135 11.22 35.72 0.56
CA LEU A 135 12.47 35.65 1.33
C LEU A 135 12.25 35.25 2.80
N ASP A 136 11.00 35.13 3.28
CA ASP A 136 10.72 34.81 4.69
C ASP A 136 11.23 33.41 5.06
N ALA A 137 11.29 32.50 4.08
CA ALA A 137 11.85 31.17 4.25
C ALA A 137 13.36 31.17 4.58
N LEU A 138 14.11 32.21 4.16
CA LEU A 138 15.55 32.35 4.46
C LEU A 138 15.80 32.73 5.92
N TYR A 139 14.91 33.54 6.50
CA TYR A 139 15.10 34.14 7.82
C TYR A 139 14.23 33.51 8.92
N ARG A 140 13.58 32.37 8.62
CA ARG A 140 12.70 31.66 9.57
C ARG A 140 13.36 31.38 10.92
N THR A 141 14.69 31.19 10.93
CA THR A 141 15.49 31.03 12.15
C THR A 141 16.54 32.13 12.16
N LYS A 142 16.57 32.97 13.21
CA LYS A 142 17.58 34.03 13.33
C LYS A 142 18.98 33.43 13.50
N GLY A 143 20.02 34.16 13.10
CA GLY A 143 21.41 33.71 13.17
C GLY A 143 21.85 33.22 14.55
N ASN A 144 21.39 33.90 15.60
CA ASN A 144 21.65 33.54 17.00
C ASN A 144 20.82 32.35 17.52
N GLN A 145 19.81 31.88 16.76
CA GLN A 145 18.90 30.79 17.14
C GLN A 145 19.29 29.45 16.49
N PHE A 146 20.39 29.40 15.73
CA PHE A 146 20.92 28.15 15.18
C PHE A 146 21.50 27.29 16.30
N TYR A 147 21.14 25.99 16.32
CA TYR A 147 21.60 24.99 17.30
C TYR A 147 21.22 25.20 18.77
N VAL A 148 20.41 26.21 19.08
CA VAL A 148 20.03 26.57 20.47
C VAL A 148 19.03 25.59 21.10
N ASN A 149 18.40 24.70 20.30
CA ASN A 149 17.49 23.63 20.75
C ASN A 149 16.43 24.09 21.78
N GLY A 150 15.93 25.32 21.63
CA GLY A 150 14.90 25.91 22.49
C GLY A 150 15.39 26.63 23.75
N PHE A 151 16.70 26.83 23.93
CA PHE A 151 17.23 27.59 25.06
C PHE A 151 16.84 29.08 25.02
N ASP A 152 16.63 29.66 23.84
CA ASP A 152 16.09 31.04 23.70
C ASP A 152 14.69 31.23 24.32
N LYS A 153 13.98 30.14 24.63
CA LYS A 153 12.67 30.15 25.28
C LYS A 153 12.75 29.80 26.76
N SER A 154 13.96 29.77 27.33
CA SER A 154 14.14 29.51 28.75
C SER A 154 13.62 30.69 29.57
N PRO A 155 13.13 30.43 30.80
CA PRO A 155 12.72 31.50 31.72
C PRO A 155 13.92 32.24 32.37
N ILE A 156 15.15 31.89 32.00
CA ILE A 156 16.41 32.41 32.55
C ILE A 156 17.11 33.26 31.49
#